data_AF-A0A820EFA2-F1
#
_entry.id   AF-A0A820EFA2-F1
#
_cell.length_a   1.000
_cell.length_b   1.000
_cell.length_c   1.000
_cell.angle_alpha   90.00
_cell.angle_beta   90.00
_cell.angle_gamma   90.00
#
_symmetry.space_group_name_H-M   'P 1'
#
loop_
_entity.id
_entity.type
_entity.pdbx_description
1 polymer ?
#
loop_
_entity_poly.entity_id
_entity_poly.type
_entity_poly.pdbx_seq_one_letter_code
_entity_poly.pdbx_strand_id
1 'polypeptide(L)'
;WNKFDGNIKLNANIGSSTNFLDLFIENQDEILFTKVDQKPSYKPYYLPFNSIHPLHMKRNIPFAMLLRAIRYSSTFQSYAEEREKLRTILFLNKYSNKIIEEQFKNLFLKYNIDQPLDFHNYNIFREKIINTPEKDSYKFWQNNICSFYILFKYETFSR
;
A
#
# COMPACT_ATOMS: atom_id res chain seq x y z
N TRP A 1 16.08 26.50 -0.31
CA TRP A 1 16.37 26.01 -1.68
C TRP A 1 17.20 24.75 -1.54
N ASN A 2 16.75 23.63 -2.11
CA ASN A 2 17.40 22.31 -1.99
C ASN A 2 18.79 22.32 -2.64
N LYS A 3 19.87 22.32 -1.84
CA LYS A 3 21.21 22.01 -2.34
C LYS A 3 21.32 20.49 -2.47
N PHE A 4 21.76 20.04 -3.64
CA PHE A 4 22.07 18.64 -3.87
C PHE A 4 23.25 18.23 -2.98
N ASP A 5 23.07 17.20 -2.16
CA ASP A 5 24.14 16.69 -1.29
C ASP A 5 25.17 15.95 -2.15
N GLY A 6 26.42 16.41 -2.10
CA GLY A 6 27.53 15.81 -2.87
C GLY A 6 27.85 14.36 -2.49
N ASN A 7 27.29 13.86 -1.38
CA ASN A 7 27.41 12.46 -0.98
C ASN A 7 26.42 11.53 -1.70
N ILE A 8 25.42 12.07 -2.40
CA ILE A 8 24.44 11.26 -3.14
C ILE A 8 24.98 10.98 -4.53
N LYS A 9 25.43 9.75 -4.77
CA LYS A 9 25.79 9.25 -6.09
C LYS A 9 24.55 8.72 -6.81
N LEU A 10 24.16 9.38 -7.90
CA LEU A 10 23.15 8.88 -8.82
C LEU A 10 23.81 7.93 -9.83
N ASN A 11 23.37 6.68 -9.85
CA ASN A 11 23.78 5.71 -10.87
C ASN A 11 22.60 5.52 -11.84
N ALA A 12 22.80 5.87 -13.11
CA ALA A 12 21.83 5.61 -14.17
C ALA A 12 22.15 4.25 -14.79
N ASN A 13 21.19 3.32 -14.74
CA ASN A 13 21.27 2.05 -15.46
C ASN A 13 20.30 2.11 -16.63
N ILE A 14 20.80 1.82 -17.83
CA ILE A 14 19.99 1.72 -19.05
C ILE A 14 19.73 0.22 -19.28
N GLY A 15 18.47 -0.19 -19.16
CA GLY A 15 18.03 -1.57 -19.35
C GLY A 15 16.56 -1.61 -19.74
N SER A 16 16.10 -2.75 -20.26
CA SER A 16 14.68 -2.97 -20.60
C SER A 16 13.79 -3.12 -19.36
N SER A 17 14.37 -3.35 -18.19
CA SER A 17 13.66 -3.37 -16.90
C SER A 17 14.54 -2.88 -15.75
N THR A 18 13.91 -2.44 -14.68
CA THR A 18 14.57 -2.04 -13.43
C THR A 18 13.64 -2.21 -12.23
N ASN A 19 14.23 -2.40 -11.06
CA ASN A 19 13.50 -2.47 -9.80
C ASN A 19 13.78 -1.19 -9.01
N PHE A 20 12.71 -0.50 -8.60
CA PHE A 20 12.82 0.69 -7.77
C PHE A 20 11.85 0.61 -6.59
N LEU A 21 12.41 0.64 -5.37
CA LEU A 21 11.69 0.42 -4.11
C LEU A 21 10.92 -0.91 -4.11
N ASP A 22 9.66 -0.82 -4.49
CA ASP A 22 8.56 -1.76 -4.32
C ASP A 22 7.87 -2.04 -5.66
N LEU A 23 8.49 -1.57 -6.75
CA LEU A 23 8.01 -1.57 -8.13
C LEU A 23 9.04 -2.25 -9.04
N PHE A 24 8.53 -3.15 -9.87
CA PHE A 24 9.22 -3.65 -11.04
C PHE A 24 8.71 -2.85 -12.23
N ILE A 25 9.62 -2.24 -12.99
CA ILE A 25 9.33 -1.42 -14.15
C ILE A 25 9.96 -2.08 -15.36
N GLU A 26 9.19 -2.27 -16.41
CA GLU A 26 9.63 -2.88 -17.66
C GLU A 26 9.17 -2.02 -18.83
N ASN A 27 10.07 -1.80 -19.79
CA ASN A 27 9.75 -1.18 -21.06
C ASN A 27 9.51 -2.28 -22.08
N GLN A 28 8.26 -2.42 -22.52
CA GLN A 28 7.86 -3.32 -23.60
C GLN A 28 7.36 -2.45 -24.74
N ASP A 29 8.07 -2.44 -25.86
CA ASP A 29 7.70 -1.69 -27.08
C ASP A 29 7.37 -0.22 -26.82
N GLU A 30 8.23 0.48 -26.07
CA GLU A 30 8.10 1.90 -25.70
C GLU A 30 6.97 2.20 -24.69
N ILE A 31 6.30 1.16 -24.19
CA ILE A 31 5.26 1.25 -23.16
C ILE A 31 5.83 0.77 -21.83
N LEU A 32 5.69 1.60 -20.79
CA LEU A 32 6.11 1.25 -19.43
C LEU A 32 5.04 0.41 -18.73
N PHE A 33 5.41 -0.82 -18.40
CA PHE A 33 4.63 -1.73 -17.57
C PHE A 33 5.20 -1.76 -16.16
N THR A 34 4.32 -1.69 -15.17
CA THR A 34 4.69 -1.79 -13.76
C THR A 34 3.95 -2.92 -13.08
N LYS A 35 4.61 -3.56 -12.12
CA LYS A 35 3.99 -4.52 -11.19
C LYS A 35 4.63 -4.39 -9.81
N VAL A 36 3.97 -4.92 -8.80
CA VAL A 36 4.53 -4.98 -7.45
C VAL A 36 5.77 -5.88 -7.47
N ASP A 37 6.90 -5.34 -7.01
CA ASP A 37 8.13 -6.12 -6.80
C ASP A 37 8.30 -6.44 -5.31
N GLN A 38 8.72 -7.67 -5.03
CA GLN A 38 9.14 -8.09 -3.70
C GLN A 38 10.54 -8.65 -3.82
N LYS A 39 11.47 -8.09 -3.04
CA LYS A 39 12.86 -8.56 -3.07
C LYS A 39 12.91 -10.04 -2.71
N PRO A 40 13.77 -10.86 -3.34
CA PRO A 40 13.88 -12.29 -3.04
C PRO A 40 14.22 -12.58 -1.57
N SER A 41 14.93 -11.67 -0.92
CA SER A 41 15.28 -11.75 0.51
C SER A 41 14.16 -11.29 1.45
N TYR A 42 13.05 -10.79 0.91
CA TYR A 42 11.94 -10.28 1.69
C TYR A 42 11.19 -11.45 2.33
N LYS A 43 11.21 -11.50 3.66
CA LYS A 43 10.28 -12.37 4.39
C LYS A 43 8.93 -11.65 4.41
N PRO A 44 7.81 -12.30 4.02
CA PRO A 44 6.49 -11.67 3.97
C PRO A 44 5.86 -11.52 5.37
N TYR A 45 6.60 -10.91 6.30
CA TYR A 45 6.10 -10.55 7.62
C TYR A 45 5.50 -9.15 7.54
N TYR A 46 4.25 -9.11 7.11
CA TYR A 46 3.38 -8.01 7.47
C TYR A 46 3.06 -8.12 8.96
N LEU A 47 2.56 -7.04 9.54
CA LEU A 47 2.23 -7.01 10.96
C LEU A 47 1.23 -8.13 11.31
N PRO A 48 1.59 -9.11 12.16
CA PRO A 48 0.67 -10.19 12.50
C PRO A 48 -0.58 -9.66 13.21
N PHE A 49 -1.74 -10.25 12.93
CA PHE A 49 -3.00 -9.76 13.50
C PHE A 49 -3.05 -9.88 15.04
N ASN A 50 -2.36 -10.87 15.61
CA ASN A 50 -2.25 -11.12 17.06
C ASN A 50 -1.21 -10.25 17.78
N SER A 51 -0.53 -9.34 17.08
CA SER A 51 0.43 -8.42 17.69
C SER A 51 -0.24 -7.38 18.60
N ILE A 52 0.56 -6.77 19.50
CA ILE A 52 0.12 -5.79 20.53
C ILE A 52 -0.31 -4.44 19.93
N HIS A 53 -0.17 -4.25 18.62
CA HIS A 53 -0.52 -3.00 17.96
C HIS A 53 -2.03 -2.71 17.99
N PRO A 54 -2.41 -1.41 17.93
CA PRO A 54 -3.80 -1.00 17.88
C PRO A 54 -4.59 -1.68 16.75
N LEU A 55 -5.84 -2.04 17.04
CA LEU A 55 -6.69 -2.76 16.09
C LEU A 55 -6.90 -1.99 14.77
N HIS A 56 -7.04 -0.67 14.84
CA HIS A 56 -7.26 0.17 13.67
C HIS A 56 -6.07 0.11 12.69
N MET A 57 -4.83 0.07 13.19
CA MET A 57 -3.63 -0.08 12.35
C MET A 57 -3.64 -1.43 11.64
N LYS A 58 -3.89 -2.51 12.40
CA LYS A 58 -3.93 -3.87 11.86
C LYS A 58 -5.02 -3.99 10.79
N ARG A 59 -6.23 -3.48 11.05
CA ARG A 59 -7.35 -3.50 10.08
C ARG A 59 -7.08 -2.68 8.83
N ASN A 60 -6.26 -1.62 8.90
CA ASN A 60 -5.94 -0.81 7.73
C ASN A 60 -4.93 -1.48 6.77
N ILE A 61 -4.20 -2.51 7.23
CA ILE A 61 -3.16 -3.18 6.43
C ILE A 61 -3.73 -3.81 5.14
N PRO A 62 -4.79 -4.65 5.17
CA PRO A 62 -5.40 -5.18 3.95
C PRO A 62 -5.85 -4.10 2.96
N PHE A 63 -6.43 -3.00 3.47
CA PHE A 63 -6.84 -1.86 2.66
C PHE A 63 -5.63 -1.22 1.94
N ALA A 64 -4.57 -0.92 2.69
CA ALA A 64 -3.38 -0.27 2.15
C ALA A 64 -2.63 -1.15 1.14
N MET A 65 -2.57 -2.45 1.41
CA MET A 65 -1.95 -3.44 0.53
C MET A 65 -2.69 -3.55 -0.80
N LEU A 66 -4.02 -3.64 -0.78
CA LEU A 66 -4.81 -3.69 -2.02
C LEU A 66 -4.70 -2.37 -2.81
N LEU A 67 -4.73 -1.22 -2.13
CA LEU A 67 -4.54 0.08 -2.77
C LEU A 67 -3.21 0.16 -3.50
N ARG A 68 -2.13 -0.31 -2.86
CA ARG A 68 -0.81 -0.39 -3.46
C ARG A 68 -0.82 -1.31 -4.69
N ALA A 69 -1.42 -2.51 -4.59
CA ALA A 69 -1.49 -3.44 -5.72
C ALA A 69 -2.16 -2.81 -6.96
N ILE A 70 -3.28 -2.11 -6.78
CA ILE A 70 -3.98 -1.45 -7.88
C ILE A 70 -3.13 -0.30 -8.47
N ARG A 71 -2.52 0.53 -7.62
CA ARG A 71 -1.66 1.63 -8.08
C ARG A 71 -0.46 1.12 -8.87
N TYR A 72 0.15 0.01 -8.44
CA TYR A 72 1.43 -0.47 -8.96
C TYR A 72 1.30 -1.40 -10.17
N SER A 73 0.19 -2.12 -10.31
CA SER A 73 0.00 -3.04 -11.44
C SER A 73 -0.57 -2.31 -12.66
N SER A 74 0.16 -2.27 -13.77
CA SER A 74 -0.31 -1.67 -15.03
C SER A 74 -1.37 -2.51 -15.73
N THR A 75 -1.39 -3.83 -15.51
CA THR A 75 -2.33 -4.74 -16.15
C THR A 75 -3.27 -5.40 -15.14
N PHE A 76 -4.46 -5.78 -15.61
CA PHE A 76 -5.41 -6.55 -14.79
C PHE A 76 -4.81 -7.88 -14.32
N GLN A 77 -4.04 -8.57 -15.18
CA GLN A 77 -3.41 -9.85 -14.84
C GLN A 77 -2.42 -9.70 -13.68
N SER A 78 -1.52 -8.71 -13.74
CA SER A 78 -0.57 -8.45 -12.66
C SER A 78 -1.27 -8.03 -11.36
N TYR A 79 -2.38 -7.31 -11.45
CA TYR A 79 -3.23 -7.00 -10.29
C TYR A 79 -3.89 -8.25 -9.70
N ALA A 80 -4.47 -9.12 -10.53
CA ALA A 80 -5.17 -10.32 -10.07
C ALA A 80 -4.21 -11.28 -9.38
N GLU A 81 -3.02 -11.50 -9.95
CA GLU A 81 -1.96 -12.30 -9.35
C GLU A 81 -1.51 -11.70 -8.01
N GLU A 82 -1.29 -10.39 -7.94
CA GLU A 82 -0.88 -9.75 -6.70
C GLU A 82 -1.99 -9.84 -5.65
N ARG A 83 -3.26 -9.62 -6.02
CA ARG A 83 -4.40 -9.76 -5.10
C ARG A 83 -4.44 -11.13 -4.44
N GLU A 84 -4.25 -12.20 -5.21
CA GLU A 84 -4.24 -13.56 -4.64
C GLU A 84 -3.03 -13.77 -3.71
N LYS A 85 -1.84 -13.29 -4.09
CA LYS A 85 -0.68 -13.30 -3.19
C LYS A 85 -0.95 -12.56 -1.88
N LEU A 86 -1.56 -11.37 -1.94
CA LEU A 86 -1.91 -10.59 -0.75
C LEU A 86 -2.87 -11.37 0.17
N ARG A 87 -3.87 -12.06 -0.39
CA ARG A 87 -4.79 -12.89 0.40
C ARG A 87 -4.05 -13.99 1.14
N THR A 88 -3.17 -14.71 0.44
CA THR A 88 -2.35 -15.77 1.05
C THR A 88 -1.48 -15.20 2.17
N ILE A 89 -0.81 -14.07 1.92
CA ILE A 89 0.08 -13.45 2.91
C ILE A 89 -0.70 -12.97 4.14
N LEU A 90 -1.84 -12.30 3.95
CA LEU A 90 -2.68 -11.84 5.06
C LEU A 90 -3.23 -13.02 5.88
N PHE A 91 -3.66 -14.08 5.21
CA PHE A 91 -4.12 -15.30 5.86
C PHE A 91 -3.00 -15.93 6.73
N LEU A 92 -1.78 -16.03 6.20
CA LEU A 92 -0.60 -16.51 6.94
C LEU A 92 -0.29 -15.61 8.17
N ASN A 93 -0.55 -14.31 8.07
CA ASN A 93 -0.41 -13.32 9.15
C ASN A 93 -1.63 -13.28 10.11
N LYS A 94 -2.48 -14.32 10.10
CA LYS A 94 -3.62 -14.52 11.00
C LYS A 94 -4.75 -13.50 10.84
N TYR A 95 -4.86 -12.86 9.68
CA TYR A 95 -6.05 -12.09 9.32
C TYR A 95 -7.19 -13.04 8.95
N SER A 96 -8.38 -12.80 9.50
CA SER A 96 -9.57 -13.56 9.10
C SER A 96 -10.04 -13.12 7.71
N ASN A 97 -10.56 -14.07 6.92
CA ASN A 97 -11.13 -13.77 5.59
C ASN A 97 -12.18 -12.66 5.67
N LYS A 98 -13.00 -12.64 6.73
CA LYS A 98 -13.99 -11.57 6.95
C LYS A 98 -13.35 -10.18 6.97
N ILE A 99 -12.24 -10.00 7.70
CA ILE A 99 -11.55 -8.70 7.77
C ILE A 99 -10.93 -8.36 6.42
N ILE A 100 -10.33 -9.34 5.73
CA ILE A 100 -9.72 -9.12 4.42
C ILE A 100 -10.77 -8.61 3.42
N GLU A 101 -11.90 -9.32 3.28
CA GLU A 101 -12.97 -8.92 2.36
C GLU A 101 -13.61 -7.59 2.73
N GLU A 102 -13.82 -7.34 4.02
CA GLU A 102 -14.40 -6.08 4.51
C GLU A 102 -13.52 -4.90 4.09
N GLN A 103 -12.20 -5.01 4.25
CA GLN A 103 -11.28 -3.93 3.91
C GLN A 103 -11.11 -3.78 2.39
N PHE A 104 -11.16 -4.87 1.64
CA PHE A 104 -11.19 -4.82 0.18
C PHE A 104 -12.44 -4.11 -0.32
N LYS A 105 -13.61 -4.43 0.26
CA LYS A 105 -14.87 -3.74 -0.03
C LYS A 105 -14.79 -2.26 0.34
N ASN A 106 -14.24 -1.92 1.51
CA ASN A 106 -14.08 -0.52 1.94
C ASN A 106 -13.23 0.29 0.95
N LEU A 107 -12.22 -0.32 0.33
CA LEU A 107 -11.45 0.32 -0.73
C LEU A 107 -12.32 0.63 -1.94
N PHE A 108 -13.05 -0.34 -2.45
CA PHE A 108 -13.92 -0.14 -3.61
C PHE A 108 -14.99 0.92 -3.34
N LEU A 109 -15.60 0.90 -2.14
CA LEU A 109 -16.55 1.92 -1.70
C LEU A 109 -15.91 3.32 -1.65
N LYS A 110 -14.69 3.45 -1.12
CA LYS A 110 -13.98 4.74 -1.04
C LYS A 110 -13.78 5.38 -2.42
N TYR A 111 -13.57 4.55 -3.45
CA TYR A 111 -13.35 5.01 -4.82
C TYR A 111 -14.59 4.92 -5.71
N ASN A 112 -15.79 4.70 -5.14
CA ASN A 112 -17.05 4.53 -5.85
C ASN A 112 -16.92 3.52 -7.01
N ILE A 113 -16.50 2.31 -6.66
CA ILE A 113 -16.36 1.16 -7.55
C ILE A 113 -17.43 0.15 -7.14
N ASP A 114 -18.53 0.12 -7.90
CA ASP A 114 -19.71 -0.69 -7.57
C ASP A 114 -19.70 -2.07 -8.27
N GLN A 115 -18.70 -2.31 -9.11
CA GLN A 115 -18.55 -3.54 -9.89
C GLN A 115 -17.17 -4.19 -9.65
N PRO A 116 -17.06 -5.53 -9.78
CA PRO A 116 -15.77 -6.21 -9.73
C PRO A 116 -14.82 -5.69 -10.80
N LEU A 117 -13.52 -5.62 -10.46
CA LEU A 117 -12.50 -5.30 -11.44
C LEU A 117 -12.31 -6.46 -12.42
N ASP A 118 -12.29 -6.15 -13.71
CA ASP A 118 -12.06 -7.09 -14.81
C ASP A 118 -11.11 -6.48 -15.85
N PHE A 119 -10.78 -7.24 -16.89
CA PHE A 119 -9.88 -6.78 -17.96
C PHE A 119 -10.37 -5.51 -18.67
N HIS A 120 -11.68 -5.29 -18.76
CA HIS A 120 -12.27 -4.17 -19.50
C HIS A 120 -12.32 -2.89 -18.69
N ASN A 121 -12.58 -2.99 -17.38
CA ASN A 121 -12.81 -1.83 -16.52
C ASN A 121 -11.59 -1.45 -15.65
N TYR A 122 -10.58 -2.33 -15.56
CA TYR A 122 -9.45 -2.15 -14.64
C TYR A 122 -8.70 -0.83 -14.83
N ASN A 123 -8.33 -0.51 -16.08
CA ASN A 123 -7.52 0.68 -16.36
C ASN A 123 -8.26 1.97 -15.99
N ILE A 124 -9.56 2.05 -16.27
CA ILE A 124 -10.41 3.20 -15.94
C ILE A 124 -10.43 3.44 -14.43
N PHE A 125 -10.64 2.38 -13.64
CA PHE A 125 -10.67 2.51 -12.18
C PHE A 125 -9.29 2.73 -11.57
N ARG A 126 -8.25 2.14 -12.15
CA ARG A 126 -6.87 2.36 -11.73
C ARG A 126 -6.48 3.83 -11.91
N GLU A 127 -6.75 4.41 -13.07
CA GLU A 127 -6.51 5.84 -13.32
C GLU A 127 -7.26 6.72 -12.34
N LYS A 128 -8.54 6.41 -12.08
CA LYS A 128 -9.33 7.10 -11.05
C LYS A 128 -8.64 7.05 -9.68
N ILE A 129 -8.14 5.89 -9.26
CA ILE A 129 -7.46 5.69 -7.97
C ILE A 129 -6.13 6.46 -7.90
N ILE A 130 -5.36 6.48 -8.99
CA ILE A 130 -4.07 7.18 -9.08
C ILE A 130 -4.28 8.70 -9.04
N ASN A 131 -5.26 9.18 -9.81
CA ASN A 131 -5.53 10.61 -9.95
C ASN A 131 -6.34 11.19 -8.78
N THR A 132 -6.86 10.35 -7.88
CA THR A 132 -7.55 10.85 -6.68
C THR A 132 -6.54 11.53 -5.77
N PRO A 133 -6.63 12.85 -5.54
CA PRO A 133 -5.73 13.54 -4.64
C PRO A 133 -5.92 12.97 -3.24
N GLU A 134 -4.80 12.69 -2.55
CA GLU A 134 -4.85 12.35 -1.14
C GLU A 134 -5.38 13.58 -0.40
N LYS A 135 -6.66 13.59 0.00
CA LYS A 135 -7.20 14.62 0.88
C LYS A 135 -6.26 14.72 2.08
N ASP A 136 -5.66 15.89 2.27
CA ASP A 136 -4.62 16.17 3.25
C ASP A 136 -4.83 15.41 4.56
N SER A 137 -4.05 14.34 4.73
CA SER A 137 -4.01 13.53 5.96
C SER A 137 -3.54 14.34 7.17
N TYR A 138 -3.09 15.58 6.98
CA TYR A 138 -2.64 16.50 8.02
C TYR A 138 -3.68 16.77 9.11
N LYS A 139 -4.98 16.86 8.79
CA LYS A 139 -6.02 17.13 9.80
C LYS A 139 -6.30 15.96 10.75
N PHE A 140 -6.05 14.72 10.32
CA PHE A 140 -6.32 13.54 11.15
C PHE A 140 -5.19 13.30 12.17
N TRP A 141 -3.94 13.61 11.81
CA TRP A 141 -2.79 13.50 12.70
C TRP A 141 -2.74 14.63 13.75
N GLN A 142 -3.12 15.87 13.41
CA GLN A 142 -3.18 16.95 14.41
C GLN A 142 -4.17 16.68 15.55
N ASN A 143 -5.33 16.08 15.25
CA ASN A 143 -6.35 15.83 16.28
C ASN A 143 -6.06 14.59 17.15
N ASN A 144 -5.25 13.64 16.69
CA ASN A 144 -4.94 12.41 17.44
C ASN A 144 -3.58 12.47 18.17
N ILE A 145 -2.65 13.34 17.76
CA ILE A 145 -1.38 13.53 18.47
C ILE A 145 -1.58 14.23 19.82
N CYS A 146 -2.57 15.13 19.96
CA CYS A 146 -2.87 15.77 21.24
C CYS A 146 -3.41 14.81 22.31
N SER A 147 -3.98 13.67 21.93
CA SER A 147 -4.48 12.67 22.91
C SER A 147 -3.35 11.74 23.41
N PHE A 148 -2.38 11.41 22.54
CA PHE A 148 -1.29 10.49 22.89
C PHE A 148 -0.24 11.11 23.82
N TYR A 149 0.03 12.42 23.69
CA TYR A 149 0.97 13.11 24.58
C TYR A 149 0.42 13.36 25.99
N ILE A 150 -0.91 13.39 26.16
CA ILE A 150 -1.52 13.57 27.48
C ILE A 150 -1.45 12.27 28.28
N LEU A 151 -1.64 11.10 27.66
CA LEU A 151 -1.59 9.80 28.35
C LEU A 151 -0.19 9.43 28.86
N PHE A 152 0.89 9.73 28.11
CA PHE A 152 2.26 9.43 28.56
C PHE A 152 2.76 10.35 29.70
N LYS A 153 2.19 11.54 29.86
CA LYS A 153 2.56 12.44 30.97
C LYS A 153 1.93 12.06 32.30
N TYR A 154 0.77 11.39 32.31
CA TYR A 154 0.11 11.01 33.56
C TYR A 154 0.66 9.72 34.19
N GLU A 155 1.24 8.80 33.41
CA GLU A 155 1.86 7.59 33.97
C GLU A 155 3.29 7.81 34.52
N THR A 156 3.92 8.93 34.22
CA THR A 156 5.28 9.27 34.71
C THR A 156 5.29 10.16 35.95
N PHE A 157 4.11 10.58 36.45
CA PHE A 157 3.93 11.36 37.68
C PHE A 157 2.84 10.72 38.58
N SER A 158 3.10 9.50 39.03
CA SER A 158 2.45 8.91 40.21
C SER A 158 3.42 7.93 40.86
N ARG A 159 4.40 8.51 41.56
CA ARG A 159 5.10 7.89 42.69
C ARG A 159 4.87 8.77 43.90
#